data_AF-A0A812IV04-F1
#
_entry.id   AF-A0A812IV04-F1
#
_cell.length_a   1.000
_cell.length_b   1.000
_cell.length_c   1.000
_cell.angle_alpha   90.00
_cell.angle_beta   90.00
_cell.angle_gamma   90.00
#
_symmetry.space_group_name_H-M   'P 1'
#
loop_
_entity.id
_entity.type
_entity.pdbx_description
1 polymer ?
#
loop_
_entity_poly.entity_id
_entity_poly.type
_entity_poly.pdbx_seq_one_letter_code
_entity_poly.pdbx_strand_id
1 'polypeptide(L)'
;MHLTPSLPLSLIEEKDHVYESSFLPVDASSTYREEDGLWHTKVFPSDNPSSRTDAVMLDNWISKALEEVEDHLTETQRSRDDFADTVQELVPVLSVALHEIVRQVMHHCPERGAALQKIWRTYVELFERVLEQMRQSLKIHKERTGEIQQELKQANQEVKDLKREHPEQMHTIISELEAKFMQRQRNYEQDLQEAEEENLAAKTAIRTQHREMENWYPGFAHYQDSFVKNLLPQMENDGASAKMFKESATTEDAVPEVAMAEDFKRLLAALPPEKRKIIGKDLMGLIDGDEVQRMQDDVPQSLEDQQQEIEEIERLQGELQKQEEHIKKLKLEIAQIETANLPNDLDHAAEDEEQSPYVPGTDHRHDTTSHDRAESSG
;
A
#
# COMPACT_ATOMS: atom_id res chain seq x y z
N MET A 1 41.12 9.21 82.95
CA MET A 1 41.15 8.00 82.12
C MET A 1 40.33 8.30 80.88
N HIS A 2 40.97 8.62 79.76
CA HIS A 2 40.26 8.76 78.49
C HIS A 2 39.93 7.34 78.03
N LEU A 3 38.64 6.98 78.05
CA LEU A 3 38.18 5.75 77.44
C LEU A 3 38.51 5.88 75.94
N THR A 4 39.40 5.02 75.46
CA THR A 4 39.66 4.90 74.02
C THR A 4 38.33 4.66 73.33
N PRO A 5 37.98 5.45 72.29
CA PRO A 5 36.71 5.29 71.59
C PRO A 5 36.62 3.84 71.08
N SER A 6 35.48 3.18 71.32
CA SER A 6 35.22 1.84 70.79
C SER A 6 35.17 1.91 69.27
N LEU A 7 36.23 1.45 68.62
CA LEU A 7 36.29 1.39 67.16
C LEU A 7 35.46 0.22 66.64
N PRO A 8 34.83 0.37 65.46
CA PRO A 8 34.25 -0.76 64.75
C PRO A 8 35.35 -1.74 64.32
N LEU A 9 35.04 -3.03 64.25
CA LEU A 9 35.98 -4.04 63.76
C LEU A 9 36.30 -3.81 62.27
N SER A 10 37.50 -4.20 61.84
CA SER A 10 37.84 -4.22 60.41
C SER A 10 36.98 -5.24 59.66
N LEU A 11 36.68 -4.95 58.40
CA LEU A 11 36.00 -5.86 57.47
C LEU A 11 36.98 -6.49 56.47
N ILE A 12 38.29 -6.22 56.60
CA ILE A 12 39.31 -6.82 55.75
C ILE A 12 39.47 -8.30 56.15
N GLU A 13 39.40 -9.18 55.16
CA GLU A 13 39.51 -10.62 55.35
C GLU A 13 40.88 -11.02 55.89
N GLU A 14 40.95 -12.09 56.70
CA GLU A 14 42.19 -12.54 57.33
C GLU A 14 43.29 -12.89 56.31
N LYS A 15 42.92 -13.30 55.10
CA LYS A 15 43.86 -13.58 54.00
C LYS A 15 44.70 -12.35 53.60
N ASP A 16 44.15 -11.15 53.84
CA ASP A 16 44.76 -9.87 53.49
C ASP A 16 45.41 -9.18 54.70
N HIS A 17 45.46 -9.84 55.86
CA HIS A 17 46.12 -9.30 57.04
C HIS A 17 47.63 -9.36 56.84
N VAL A 18 48.31 -8.26 57.19
CA VAL A 18 49.77 -8.17 57.14
C VAL A 18 50.32 -8.41 58.53
N TYR A 19 51.30 -9.29 58.62
CA TYR A 19 51.99 -9.63 59.86
C TYR A 19 53.46 -9.25 59.78
N GLU A 20 54.01 -8.70 60.85
CA GLU A 20 55.44 -8.46 61.01
C GLU A 20 56.03 -9.55 61.93
N SER A 21 57.08 -10.21 61.45
CA SER A 21 57.79 -11.26 62.19
C SER A 21 58.92 -10.66 63.04
N SER A 22 58.94 -10.95 64.34
CA SER A 22 59.94 -10.47 65.28
C SER A 22 60.40 -11.59 66.23
N PHE A 23 61.60 -11.44 66.79
CA PHE A 23 62.14 -12.42 67.75
C PHE A 23 61.41 -12.39 69.10
N LEU A 24 60.79 -11.26 69.44
CA LEU A 24 60.03 -11.06 70.68
C LEU A 24 58.62 -10.55 70.34
N PRO A 25 57.60 -10.86 71.16
CA PRO A 25 56.26 -10.31 70.98
C PRO A 25 56.30 -8.80 71.15
N VAL A 26 55.76 -8.06 70.17
CA VAL A 26 55.74 -6.60 70.18
C VAL A 26 54.54 -6.09 70.99
N ASP A 27 53.43 -6.83 70.97
CA ASP A 27 52.18 -6.46 71.61
C ASP A 27 51.36 -7.70 72.05
N ALA A 28 50.15 -7.46 72.57
CA ALA A 28 49.24 -8.54 72.97
C ALA A 28 48.58 -9.28 71.79
N SER A 29 48.72 -8.78 70.56
CA SER A 29 48.20 -9.40 69.33
C SER A 29 49.23 -10.32 68.66
N SER A 30 50.45 -10.37 69.21
CA SER A 30 51.55 -11.21 68.74
C SER A 30 51.25 -12.70 68.94
N THR A 31 51.31 -13.47 67.86
CA THR A 31 51.12 -14.93 67.86
C THR A 31 52.41 -15.65 67.47
N TYR A 32 52.86 -16.60 68.28
CA TYR A 32 54.06 -17.37 67.98
C TYR A 32 53.77 -18.44 66.92
N ARG A 33 54.58 -18.50 65.87
CA ARG A 33 54.51 -19.55 64.84
C ARG A 33 55.71 -20.48 64.98
N GLU A 34 55.45 -21.76 65.14
CA GLU A 34 56.50 -22.78 65.31
C GLU A 34 57.28 -23.04 64.01
N GLU A 35 56.69 -22.73 62.85
CA GLU A 35 57.26 -23.02 61.53
C GLU A 35 58.56 -22.26 61.25
N ASP A 36 58.63 -20.99 61.64
CA ASP A 36 59.81 -20.14 61.48
C ASP A 36 60.46 -19.74 62.81
N GLY A 37 59.83 -20.10 63.94
CA GLY A 37 60.31 -19.80 65.28
C GLY A 37 60.23 -18.32 65.65
N LEU A 38 59.35 -17.54 64.99
CA LEU A 38 59.19 -16.11 65.21
C LEU A 38 57.79 -15.75 65.71
N TRP A 39 57.71 -14.61 66.41
CA TRP A 39 56.45 -13.99 66.80
C TRP A 39 55.91 -13.15 65.65
N HIS A 40 54.65 -13.37 65.29
CA HIS A 40 53.96 -12.63 64.23
C HIS A 40 52.96 -11.66 64.84
N THR A 41 53.18 -10.38 64.63
CA THR A 41 52.29 -9.31 65.10
C THR A 41 51.43 -8.82 63.95
N LYS A 42 50.11 -8.75 64.12
CA LYS A 42 49.21 -8.21 63.09
C LYS A 42 49.44 -6.70 62.97
N VAL A 43 50.06 -6.26 61.88
CA VAL A 43 50.32 -4.84 61.62
C VAL A 43 49.22 -4.18 60.78
N PHE A 44 48.48 -4.96 59.98
CA PHE A 44 47.32 -4.49 59.24
C PHE A 44 46.24 -5.57 59.16
N PRO A 45 44.95 -5.26 59.38
CA PRO A 45 44.42 -3.98 59.87
C PRO A 45 44.78 -3.75 61.34
N SER A 46 45.33 -2.56 61.64
CA SER A 46 45.73 -2.15 63.00
C SER A 46 44.52 -1.89 63.89
N ASP A 47 44.59 -2.30 65.15
CA ASP A 47 43.56 -2.01 66.15
C ASP A 47 43.54 -0.51 66.54
N ASN A 48 44.63 0.22 66.28
CA ASN A 48 44.76 1.67 66.48
C ASN A 48 45.21 2.39 65.19
N PRO A 49 44.35 2.51 64.18
CA PRO A 49 44.72 2.97 62.84
C PRO A 49 44.87 4.51 62.80
N SER A 50 46.02 5.01 63.24
CA SER A 50 46.33 6.45 63.26
C SER A 50 47.64 6.81 62.58
N SER A 51 48.42 5.81 62.19
CA SER A 51 49.73 6.04 61.61
C SER A 51 49.63 6.30 60.11
N ARG A 52 50.62 7.02 59.57
CA ARG A 52 50.79 7.12 58.11
C ARG A 52 50.96 5.74 57.47
N THR A 53 51.58 4.81 58.18
CA THR A 53 51.78 3.43 57.73
C THR A 53 50.44 2.72 57.51
N ASP A 54 49.45 2.91 58.39
CA ASP A 54 48.11 2.32 58.23
C ASP A 54 47.40 2.82 56.97
N ALA A 55 47.57 4.09 56.63
CA ALA A 55 47.01 4.67 55.40
C ALA A 55 47.71 4.12 54.15
N VAL A 56 49.04 3.93 54.19
CA VAL A 56 49.81 3.33 53.08
C VAL A 56 49.46 1.86 52.91
N MET A 57 49.33 1.09 53.99
CA MET A 57 48.92 -0.31 53.93
C MET A 57 47.49 -0.47 53.37
N LEU A 58 46.59 0.44 53.73
CA LEU A 58 45.25 0.49 53.14
C LEU A 58 45.28 0.80 51.64
N ASP A 59 46.04 1.81 51.22
CA ASP A 59 46.17 2.18 49.80
C ASP A 59 46.73 1.03 48.95
N ASN A 60 47.74 0.33 49.48
CA ASN A 60 48.30 -0.87 48.85
C ASN A 60 47.27 -2.00 48.76
N TRP A 61 46.50 -2.24 49.84
CA TRP A 61 45.44 -3.25 49.83
C TRP A 61 44.33 -2.90 48.83
N ILE A 62 43.89 -1.63 48.78
CA ILE A 62 42.89 -1.16 47.80
C ILE A 62 43.39 -1.40 46.38
N SER A 63 44.62 -0.98 46.09
CA SER A 63 45.22 -1.12 44.76
C SER A 63 45.26 -2.59 44.33
N LYS A 64 45.71 -3.48 45.23
CA LYS A 64 45.74 -4.93 44.99
C LYS A 64 44.34 -5.51 44.79
N ALA A 65 43.39 -5.15 45.64
CA ALA A 65 42.03 -5.66 45.56
C ALA A 65 41.29 -5.18 44.29
N LEU A 66 41.58 -3.96 43.82
CA LEU A 66 41.06 -3.46 42.55
C LEU A 66 41.68 -4.16 41.34
N GLU A 67 42.99 -4.43 41.37
CA GLU A 67 43.69 -5.18 40.32
C GLU A 67 43.16 -6.62 40.23
N GLU A 68 42.93 -7.30 41.37
CA GLU A 68 42.33 -8.64 41.41
C GLU A 68 40.91 -8.67 40.79
N VAL A 69 40.10 -7.63 41.03
CA VAL A 69 38.77 -7.51 40.41
C VAL A 69 38.89 -7.25 38.92
N GLU A 70 39.82 -6.40 38.48
CA GLU A 70 40.06 -6.15 37.05
C GLU A 70 40.52 -7.42 36.31
N ASP A 71 41.44 -8.18 36.91
CA ASP A 71 41.90 -9.46 36.36
C ASP A 71 40.73 -10.47 36.27
N HIS A 72 39.91 -10.59 37.31
CA HIS A 72 38.73 -11.47 37.30
C HIS A 72 37.71 -11.08 36.22
N LEU A 73 37.49 -9.78 36.02
CA LEU A 73 36.60 -9.25 34.98
C LEU A 73 37.16 -9.50 33.58
N THR A 74 38.46 -9.33 33.34
CA THR A 74 39.08 -9.57 32.03
C THR A 74 39.10 -11.04 31.65
N GLU A 75 39.25 -11.96 32.61
CA GLU A 75 39.14 -13.40 32.38
C GLU A 75 37.70 -13.84 32.05
N THR A 76 36.71 -13.20 32.70
CA THR A 76 35.28 -13.49 32.53
C THR A 76 34.67 -12.84 31.27
N GLN A 77 35.28 -11.76 30.75
CA GLN A 77 34.85 -10.96 29.60
C GLN A 77 34.79 -11.67 28.22
N ARG A 78 35.01 -12.99 28.14
CA ARG A 78 34.66 -13.76 26.92
C ARG A 78 33.15 -13.91 26.69
N SER A 79 32.31 -13.45 27.61
CA SER A 79 30.84 -13.53 27.50
C SER A 79 30.16 -12.21 27.92
N ARG A 80 30.00 -11.31 26.94
CA ARG A 80 29.19 -10.05 26.95
C ARG A 80 29.50 -9.05 28.09
N ASP A 81 29.83 -7.83 27.66
CA ASP A 81 29.78 -6.60 28.47
C ASP A 81 28.44 -6.48 29.21
N ASP A 82 28.38 -6.95 30.45
CA ASP A 82 27.37 -6.50 31.39
C ASP A 82 28.04 -5.60 32.41
N PHE A 83 28.02 -4.30 32.14
CA PHE A 83 28.47 -3.24 33.05
C PHE A 83 27.89 -3.41 34.47
N ALA A 84 26.71 -4.04 34.59
CA ALA A 84 26.10 -4.34 35.88
C ALA A 84 26.95 -5.32 36.72
N ASP A 85 27.59 -6.31 36.08
CA ASP A 85 28.41 -7.32 36.77
C ASP A 85 29.72 -6.68 37.28
N THR A 86 30.35 -5.82 36.48
CA THR A 86 31.52 -5.03 36.91
C THR A 86 31.22 -4.18 38.15
N VAL A 87 30.08 -3.48 38.15
CA VAL A 87 29.67 -2.68 39.32
C VAL A 87 29.41 -3.57 40.53
N GLN A 88 28.83 -4.75 40.34
CA GLN A 88 28.50 -5.67 41.42
C GLN A 88 29.74 -6.28 42.09
N GLU A 89 30.83 -6.51 41.33
CA GLU A 89 32.11 -6.98 41.88
C GLU A 89 32.92 -5.87 42.56
N LEU A 90 32.83 -4.63 42.05
CA LEU A 90 33.61 -3.51 42.56
C LEU A 90 33.05 -2.92 43.89
N VAL A 91 31.72 -2.88 44.03
CA VAL A 91 31.04 -2.28 45.19
C VAL A 91 31.46 -2.88 46.55
N PRO A 92 31.60 -4.21 46.71
CA PRO A 92 32.11 -4.82 47.95
C PRO A 92 33.50 -4.32 48.35
N VAL A 93 34.45 -4.29 47.41
CA VAL A 93 35.83 -3.85 47.68
C VAL A 93 35.86 -2.39 48.15
N LEU A 94 35.15 -1.51 47.43
CA LEU A 94 35.04 -0.09 47.80
C LEU A 94 34.33 0.11 49.15
N SER A 95 33.37 -0.74 49.48
CA SER A 95 32.66 -0.68 50.77
C SER A 95 33.57 -1.05 51.94
N VAL A 96 34.40 -2.09 51.79
CA VAL A 96 35.40 -2.47 52.80
C VAL A 96 36.48 -1.40 52.93
N ALA A 97 36.99 -0.88 51.81
CA ALA A 97 37.96 0.22 51.77
C ALA A 97 37.46 1.43 52.55
N LEU A 98 36.23 1.86 52.30
CA LEU A 98 35.68 3.02 52.96
C LEU A 98 35.35 2.76 54.44
N HIS A 99 34.90 1.56 54.79
CA HIS A 99 34.73 1.19 56.20
C HIS A 99 36.04 1.29 56.97
N GLU A 100 37.15 0.89 56.34
CA GLU A 100 38.49 1.05 56.89
C GLU A 100 38.87 2.53 57.05
N ILE A 101 38.66 3.37 56.03
CA ILE A 101 38.87 4.83 56.11
C ILE A 101 38.07 5.43 57.27
N VAL A 102 36.79 5.04 57.41
CA VAL A 102 35.94 5.47 58.53
C VAL A 102 36.55 5.05 59.86
N ARG A 103 37.10 3.83 60.00
CA ARG A 103 37.79 3.40 61.24
C ARG A 103 39.00 4.28 61.54
N GLN A 104 39.84 4.60 60.54
CA GLN A 104 41.01 5.47 60.72
C GLN A 104 40.60 6.88 61.17
N VAL A 105 39.58 7.45 60.52
CA VAL A 105 39.05 8.79 60.86
C VAL A 105 38.39 8.78 62.24
N MET A 106 37.62 7.74 62.59
CA MET A 106 36.98 7.62 63.91
C MET A 106 38.00 7.52 65.05
N HIS A 107 39.14 6.87 64.84
CA HIS A 107 40.20 6.79 65.84
C HIS A 107 40.81 8.17 66.14
N HIS A 108 41.04 8.99 65.11
CA HIS A 108 41.58 10.34 65.29
C HIS A 108 40.52 11.35 65.77
N CYS A 109 39.31 11.31 65.22
CA CYS A 109 38.21 12.21 65.56
C CYS A 109 36.85 11.50 65.36
N PRO A 110 36.20 11.03 66.45
CA PRO A 110 34.99 10.23 66.35
C PRO A 110 33.84 10.98 65.70
N GLU A 111 33.74 12.30 65.88
CA GLU A 111 32.70 13.14 65.28
C GLU A 111 32.83 13.22 63.76
N ARG A 112 34.06 13.35 63.25
CA ARG A 112 34.33 13.36 61.80
C ARG A 112 34.06 11.99 61.19
N GLY A 113 34.45 10.92 61.88
CA GLY A 113 34.20 9.56 61.42
C GLY A 113 32.71 9.22 61.39
N ALA A 114 31.95 9.64 62.41
CA ALA A 114 30.50 9.49 62.43
C ALA A 114 29.80 10.29 61.31
N ALA A 115 30.26 11.52 61.05
CA ALA A 115 29.75 12.33 59.95
C ALA A 115 30.05 11.68 58.58
N LEU A 116 31.27 11.19 58.37
CA LEU A 116 31.67 10.48 57.15
C LEU A 116 30.84 9.21 56.93
N GLN A 117 30.63 8.42 57.99
CA GLN A 117 29.80 7.22 57.93
C GLN A 117 28.35 7.57 57.54
N LYS A 118 27.79 8.65 58.10
CA LYS A 118 26.42 9.10 57.77
C LYS A 118 26.32 9.52 56.30
N ILE A 119 27.27 10.34 55.82
CA ILE A 119 27.31 10.78 54.41
C ILE A 119 27.38 9.57 53.48
N TRP A 120 28.25 8.61 53.79
CA TRP A 120 28.39 7.40 53.00
C TRP A 120 27.12 6.57 52.94
N ARG A 121 26.49 6.27 54.08
CA ARG A 121 25.24 5.49 54.11
C ARG A 121 24.17 6.14 53.24
N THR A 122 24.00 7.47 53.36
CA THR A 122 23.06 8.20 52.51
C THR A 122 23.45 8.16 51.03
N TYR A 123 24.75 8.20 50.70
CA TYR A 123 25.22 8.08 49.32
C TYR A 123 24.92 6.68 48.74
N VAL A 124 25.17 5.61 49.49
CA VAL A 124 24.86 4.24 49.09
C VAL A 124 23.36 4.07 48.89
N GLU A 125 22.52 4.54 49.82
CA GLU A 125 21.06 4.49 49.70
C GLU A 125 20.56 5.22 48.44
N LEU A 126 21.14 6.38 48.12
CA LEU A 126 20.81 7.12 46.90
C LEU A 126 21.26 6.36 45.64
N PHE A 127 22.46 5.80 45.67
CA PHE A 127 22.99 5.04 44.55
C PHE A 127 22.16 3.78 44.27
N GLU A 128 21.79 3.02 45.31
CA GLU A 128 20.88 1.88 45.21
C GLU A 128 19.53 2.28 44.60
N ARG A 129 18.96 3.41 45.03
CA ARG A 129 17.71 3.92 44.47
C ARG A 129 17.83 4.27 42.98
N VAL A 130 18.94 4.87 42.57
CA VAL A 130 19.20 5.21 41.16
C VAL A 130 19.39 3.94 40.33
N LEU A 131 20.16 2.96 40.83
CA LEU A 131 20.33 1.68 40.16
C LEU A 131 19.01 0.93 39.98
N GLU A 132 18.15 0.93 41.00
CA GLU A 132 16.84 0.30 40.93
C GLU A 132 15.95 0.99 39.90
N GLN A 133 15.94 2.33 39.88
CA GLN A 133 15.20 3.10 38.87
C GLN A 133 15.73 2.84 37.44
N MET A 134 17.05 2.74 37.26
CA MET A 134 17.65 2.37 35.97
C MET A 134 17.26 0.96 35.54
N ARG A 135 17.29 -0.03 36.44
CA ARG A 135 16.86 -1.41 36.14
C ARG A 135 15.40 -1.48 35.72
N GLN A 136 14.52 -0.75 36.41
CA GLN A 136 13.11 -0.66 36.06
C GLN A 136 12.91 0.01 34.69
N SER A 137 13.61 1.11 34.43
CA SER A 137 13.59 1.78 33.12
C SER A 137 14.06 0.85 32.00
N LEU A 138 15.17 0.14 32.20
CA LEU A 138 15.69 -0.83 31.23
C LEU A 138 14.70 -1.96 30.97
N LYS A 139 14.03 -2.48 32.01
CA LYS A 139 12.98 -3.48 31.86
C LYS A 139 11.82 -2.97 31.00
N ILE A 140 11.31 -1.78 31.26
CA ILE A 140 10.23 -1.16 30.47
C ILE A 140 10.67 -0.96 29.02
N HIS A 141 11.89 -0.46 28.79
CA HIS A 141 12.43 -0.30 27.44
C HIS A 141 12.55 -1.64 26.71
N LYS A 142 12.99 -2.70 27.40
CA LYS A 142 13.10 -4.04 26.83
C LYS A 142 11.74 -4.62 26.44
N GLU A 143 10.73 -4.46 27.30
CA GLU A 143 9.36 -4.89 27.04
C GLU A 143 8.78 -4.14 25.83
N ARG A 144 8.86 -2.80 25.82
CA ARG A 144 8.39 -1.97 24.70
C ARG A 144 9.12 -2.27 23.38
N THR A 145 10.42 -2.51 23.44
CA THR A 145 11.20 -2.91 22.24
C THR A 145 10.72 -4.27 21.72
N GLY A 146 10.38 -5.20 22.62
CA GLY A 146 9.81 -6.49 22.26
C GLY A 146 8.45 -6.37 21.57
N GLU A 147 7.56 -5.52 22.09
CA GLU A 147 6.26 -5.22 21.49
C GLU A 147 6.40 -4.64 20.07
N ILE A 148 7.22 -3.59 19.93
CA ILE A 148 7.48 -2.96 18.62
C ILE A 148 8.11 -3.96 17.64
N GLN A 149 9.02 -4.81 18.11
CA GLN A 149 9.63 -5.83 17.27
C GLN A 149 8.61 -6.89 16.80
N GLN A 150 7.63 -7.22 17.64
CA GLN A 150 6.53 -8.11 17.29
C GLN A 150 5.59 -7.47 16.27
N GLU A 151 5.19 -6.22 16.46
CA GLU A 151 4.37 -5.47 15.51
C GLU A 151 5.07 -5.36 14.15
N LEU A 152 6.35 -5.02 14.14
CA LEU A 152 7.16 -4.96 12.92
C LEU A 152 7.24 -6.32 12.21
N LYS A 153 7.29 -7.42 12.97
CA LYS A 153 7.25 -8.77 12.39
C LYS A 153 5.89 -9.08 11.75
N GLN A 154 4.80 -8.67 12.38
CA GLN A 154 3.44 -8.84 11.85
C GLN A 154 3.24 -8.02 10.57
N ALA A 155 3.56 -6.73 10.59
CA ALA A 155 3.45 -5.86 9.42
C ALA A 155 4.30 -6.38 8.23
N ASN A 156 5.51 -6.87 8.51
CA ASN A 156 6.34 -7.49 7.46
C ASN A 156 5.73 -8.78 6.89
N GLN A 157 4.99 -9.54 7.69
CA GLN A 157 4.30 -10.73 7.22
C GLN A 157 3.10 -10.34 6.34
N GLU A 158 2.30 -9.36 6.75
CA GLU A 158 1.20 -8.83 5.95
C GLU A 158 1.67 -8.32 4.59
N VAL A 159 2.77 -7.55 4.55
CA VAL A 159 3.37 -7.08 3.29
C VAL A 159 3.80 -8.24 2.40
N LYS A 160 4.34 -9.34 2.97
CA LYS A 160 4.70 -10.53 2.20
C LYS A 160 3.47 -11.25 1.65
N ASP A 161 2.42 -11.36 2.45
CA ASP A 161 1.18 -12.02 2.05
C ASP A 161 0.48 -11.22 0.94
N LEU A 162 0.37 -9.90 1.09
CA LEU A 162 -0.10 -8.98 0.04
C LEU A 162 0.70 -9.09 -1.26
N LYS A 163 2.05 -9.15 -1.16
CA LYS A 163 2.91 -9.32 -2.35
C LYS A 163 2.68 -10.65 -3.07
N ARG A 164 2.23 -11.68 -2.35
CA ARG A 164 1.93 -12.99 -2.93
C ARG A 164 0.52 -13.05 -3.53
N GLU A 165 -0.46 -12.47 -2.86
CA GLU A 165 -1.88 -12.52 -3.27
C GLU A 165 -2.21 -11.56 -4.41
N HIS A 166 -1.59 -10.38 -4.43
CA HIS A 166 -1.83 -9.37 -5.47
C HIS A 166 -1.64 -9.87 -6.92
N PRO A 167 -0.55 -10.58 -7.29
CA PRO A 167 -0.41 -11.10 -8.65
C PRO A 167 -1.47 -12.14 -9.01
N GLU A 168 -1.91 -12.97 -8.06
CA GLU A 168 -2.97 -13.97 -8.30
C GLU A 168 -4.32 -13.30 -8.56
N GLN A 169 -4.65 -12.26 -7.78
CA GLN A 169 -5.85 -11.44 -7.99
C GLN A 169 -5.79 -10.71 -9.34
N MET A 170 -4.65 -10.10 -9.68
CA MET A 170 -4.45 -9.47 -10.98
C MET A 170 -4.63 -10.46 -12.13
N HIS A 171 -4.04 -11.64 -12.06
CA HIS A 171 -4.20 -12.66 -13.10
C HIS A 171 -5.66 -13.10 -13.26
N THR A 172 -6.40 -13.21 -12.17
CA THR A 172 -7.83 -13.55 -12.19
C THR A 172 -8.64 -12.47 -12.92
N ILE A 173 -8.43 -11.20 -12.57
CA ILE A 173 -9.12 -10.06 -13.20
C ILE A 173 -8.77 -9.95 -14.69
N ILE A 174 -7.48 -10.09 -15.04
CA ILE A 174 -7.04 -10.06 -16.44
C ILE A 174 -7.72 -11.17 -17.24
N SER A 175 -7.73 -12.40 -16.72
CA SER A 175 -8.36 -13.54 -17.40
C SER A 175 -9.87 -13.34 -17.59
N GLU A 176 -10.56 -12.77 -16.59
CA GLU A 176 -11.99 -12.46 -16.69
C GLU A 176 -12.27 -11.37 -17.73
N LEU A 177 -11.44 -10.33 -17.79
CA LEU A 177 -11.55 -9.26 -18.78
C LEU A 177 -11.28 -9.77 -20.20
N GLU A 178 -10.26 -10.60 -20.38
CA GLU A 178 -9.96 -11.25 -21.66
C GLU A 178 -11.13 -12.11 -22.13
N ALA A 179 -11.74 -12.90 -21.24
CA ALA A 179 -12.91 -13.70 -21.57
C ALA A 179 -14.11 -12.83 -21.99
N LYS A 180 -14.40 -11.75 -21.25
CA LYS A 180 -15.48 -10.81 -21.60
C LYS A 180 -15.21 -10.08 -22.91
N PHE A 181 -13.96 -9.70 -23.17
CA PHE A 181 -13.55 -9.05 -24.40
C PHE A 181 -13.71 -9.97 -25.60
N MET A 182 -13.22 -11.22 -25.51
CA MET A 182 -13.41 -12.23 -26.53
C MET A 182 -14.88 -12.51 -26.80
N GLN A 183 -15.71 -12.58 -25.75
CA GLN A 183 -17.15 -12.79 -25.92
C GLN A 183 -17.82 -11.63 -26.66
N ARG A 184 -17.53 -10.38 -26.27
CA ARG A 184 -18.06 -9.20 -26.97
C ARG A 184 -17.59 -9.13 -28.41
N GLN A 185 -16.32 -9.44 -28.67
CA GLN A 185 -15.78 -9.46 -30.02
C GLN A 185 -16.52 -10.47 -30.90
N ARG A 186 -16.77 -11.69 -30.40
CA ARG A 186 -17.57 -12.68 -31.13
C ARG A 186 -19.00 -12.23 -31.40
N ASN A 187 -19.65 -11.60 -30.41
CA ASN A 187 -20.99 -11.08 -30.60
C ASN A 187 -21.01 -10.01 -31.71
N TYR A 188 -20.05 -9.08 -31.71
CA TYR A 188 -19.96 -8.07 -32.78
C TYR A 188 -19.63 -8.66 -34.15
N GLU A 189 -18.78 -9.69 -34.22
CA GLU A 189 -18.50 -10.41 -35.46
C GLU A 189 -19.76 -11.11 -36.00
N GLN A 190 -20.57 -11.69 -35.11
CA GLN A 190 -21.84 -12.31 -35.46
C GLN A 190 -22.86 -11.25 -35.94
N ASP A 191 -23.05 -10.17 -35.19
CA ASP A 191 -23.97 -9.08 -35.55
C ASP A 191 -23.58 -8.47 -36.91
N LEU A 192 -22.28 -8.31 -37.17
CA LEU A 192 -21.76 -7.83 -38.45
C LEU A 192 -22.09 -8.80 -39.58
N GLN A 193 -21.89 -10.11 -39.35
CA GLN A 193 -22.21 -11.14 -40.34
C GLN A 193 -23.72 -11.16 -40.67
N GLU A 194 -24.58 -11.10 -39.65
CA GLU A 194 -26.04 -11.03 -39.83
C GLU A 194 -26.44 -9.80 -40.64
N ALA A 195 -25.89 -8.63 -40.31
CA ALA A 195 -26.12 -7.40 -41.06
C ALA A 195 -25.63 -7.47 -42.52
N GLU A 196 -24.50 -8.14 -42.79
CA GLU A 196 -24.00 -8.36 -44.14
C GLU A 196 -24.91 -9.29 -44.96
N GLU A 197 -25.42 -10.36 -44.34
CA GLU A 197 -26.37 -11.29 -44.96
C GLU A 197 -27.69 -10.59 -45.28
N GLU A 198 -28.24 -9.80 -44.36
CA GLU A 198 -29.43 -8.98 -44.59
C GLU A 198 -29.22 -7.96 -45.70
N ASN A 199 -28.06 -7.29 -45.71
CA ASN A 199 -27.71 -6.33 -46.75
C ASN A 199 -27.62 -6.99 -48.13
N LEU A 200 -27.04 -8.19 -48.19
CA LEU A 200 -26.97 -8.98 -49.42
C LEU A 200 -28.37 -9.41 -49.86
N ALA A 201 -29.20 -9.92 -48.94
CA ALA A 201 -30.57 -10.30 -49.22
C ALA A 201 -31.38 -9.11 -49.76
N ALA A 202 -31.32 -7.96 -49.10
CA ALA A 202 -31.96 -6.72 -49.56
C ALA A 202 -31.46 -6.30 -50.96
N LYS A 203 -30.14 -6.33 -51.21
CA LYS A 203 -29.57 -6.06 -52.54
C LYS A 203 -30.09 -7.03 -53.61
N THR A 204 -30.20 -8.32 -53.29
CA THR A 204 -30.74 -9.32 -54.24
C THR A 204 -32.24 -9.12 -54.49
N ALA A 205 -33.00 -8.76 -53.46
CA ALA A 205 -34.43 -8.45 -53.56
C ALA A 205 -34.65 -7.21 -54.45
N ILE A 206 -33.91 -6.12 -54.21
CA ILE A 206 -33.95 -4.91 -55.04
C ILE A 206 -33.62 -5.24 -56.50
N ARG A 207 -32.56 -6.01 -56.77
CA ARG A 207 -32.22 -6.42 -58.14
C ARG A 207 -33.31 -7.26 -58.79
N THR A 208 -33.95 -8.14 -58.03
CA THR A 208 -35.04 -8.99 -58.52
C THR A 208 -36.27 -8.15 -58.87
N GLN A 209 -36.69 -7.26 -57.95
CA GLN A 209 -37.77 -6.31 -58.19
C GLN A 209 -37.48 -5.37 -59.35
N HIS A 210 -36.25 -4.89 -59.49
CA HIS A 210 -35.84 -4.06 -60.62
C HIS A 210 -35.96 -4.82 -61.94
N ARG A 211 -35.50 -6.07 -61.99
CA ARG A 211 -35.66 -6.93 -63.17
C ARG A 211 -37.13 -7.23 -63.48
N GLU A 212 -37.96 -7.46 -62.47
CA GLU A 212 -39.40 -7.64 -62.64
C GLU A 212 -40.04 -6.37 -63.20
N MET A 213 -39.68 -5.20 -62.67
CA MET A 213 -40.12 -3.90 -63.14
C MET A 213 -39.72 -3.68 -64.61
N GLU A 214 -38.46 -3.93 -64.98
CA GLU A 214 -38.00 -3.84 -66.38
C GLU A 214 -38.74 -4.81 -67.31
N ASN A 215 -39.05 -6.02 -66.83
CA ASN A 215 -39.79 -7.01 -67.61
C ASN A 215 -41.24 -6.59 -67.88
N TRP A 216 -41.93 -6.08 -66.86
CA TRP A 216 -43.34 -5.69 -66.94
C TRP A 216 -43.53 -4.29 -67.55
N TYR A 217 -42.60 -3.38 -67.29
CA TYR A 217 -42.65 -1.97 -67.67
C TYR A 217 -41.33 -1.55 -68.35
N PRO A 218 -41.03 -2.04 -69.56
CA PRO A 218 -39.82 -1.66 -70.28
C PRO A 218 -39.74 -0.15 -70.58
N GLY A 219 -40.88 0.54 -70.63
CA GLY A 219 -40.96 1.99 -70.79
C GLY A 219 -40.74 2.79 -69.49
N PHE A 220 -40.70 2.15 -68.32
CA PHE A 220 -40.68 2.80 -67.00
C PHE A 220 -39.61 3.89 -66.85
N ALA A 221 -38.41 3.65 -67.38
CA ALA A 221 -37.30 4.61 -67.31
C ALA A 221 -37.65 5.99 -67.91
N HIS A 222 -38.58 6.05 -68.86
CA HIS A 222 -38.98 7.28 -69.56
C HIS A 222 -40.00 8.11 -68.77
N TYR A 223 -40.78 7.48 -67.86
CA TYR A 223 -41.81 8.18 -67.10
C TYR A 223 -41.60 8.20 -65.58
N GLN A 224 -40.63 7.45 -65.03
CA GLN A 224 -40.30 7.43 -63.59
C GLN A 224 -39.91 8.80 -63.02
N ASP A 225 -39.36 9.68 -63.85
CA ASP A 225 -38.94 11.04 -63.48
C ASP A 225 -39.76 12.12 -64.21
N SER A 226 -40.84 11.73 -64.88
CA SER A 226 -41.75 12.67 -65.52
C SER A 226 -42.67 13.34 -64.50
N PHE A 227 -43.41 14.37 -64.93
CA PHE A 227 -44.40 15.04 -64.09
C PHE A 227 -45.51 14.10 -63.58
N VAL A 228 -45.74 12.96 -64.26
CA VAL A 228 -46.69 11.92 -63.84
C VAL A 228 -46.30 11.32 -62.48
N LYS A 229 -45.00 11.32 -62.13
CA LYS A 229 -44.52 10.91 -60.80
C LYS A 229 -45.20 11.68 -59.66
N ASN A 230 -45.48 12.96 -59.87
CA ASN A 230 -46.15 13.80 -58.87
C ASN A 230 -47.65 13.51 -58.75
N LEU A 231 -48.22 12.73 -59.67
CA LEU A 231 -49.62 12.29 -59.66
C LEU A 231 -49.80 10.90 -59.04
N LEU A 232 -48.71 10.15 -58.82
CA LEU A 232 -48.74 8.88 -58.12
C LEU A 232 -48.76 9.13 -56.60
N PRO A 233 -49.59 8.40 -55.82
CA PRO A 233 -49.58 8.51 -54.36
C PRO A 233 -48.18 8.22 -53.82
N GLN A 234 -47.52 9.22 -53.26
CA GLN A 234 -46.25 9.02 -52.56
C GLN A 234 -46.57 8.29 -51.26
N MET A 235 -46.15 7.02 -51.15
CA MET A 235 -46.03 6.42 -49.84
C MET A 235 -44.93 7.16 -49.08
N GLU A 236 -45.28 7.76 -47.95
CA GLU A 236 -44.36 8.46 -47.06
C GLU A 236 -43.25 7.49 -46.64
N ASN A 237 -42.11 7.55 -47.34
CA ASN A 237 -40.93 6.79 -47.01
C ASN A 237 -39.97 7.74 -46.31
N ASP A 238 -40.06 7.78 -44.98
CA ASP A 238 -39.08 8.45 -44.15
C ASP A 238 -37.73 7.77 -44.30
N GLY A 239 -36.72 8.51 -44.76
CA GLY A 239 -35.32 8.11 -44.65
C GLY A 239 -34.59 7.88 -45.97
N ALA A 240 -33.95 8.95 -46.43
CA ALA A 240 -32.66 9.00 -47.12
C ALA A 240 -32.15 7.72 -47.84
N SER A 241 -32.19 7.72 -49.18
CA SER A 241 -31.01 7.49 -50.04
C SER A 241 -31.45 7.22 -51.48
N ALA A 242 -31.25 8.18 -52.39
CA ALA A 242 -31.20 7.93 -53.83
C ALA A 242 -30.58 9.13 -54.56
N LYS A 243 -29.24 9.24 -54.50
CA LYS A 243 -28.46 10.13 -55.36
C LYS A 243 -27.20 9.41 -55.83
N MET A 244 -27.33 8.40 -56.68
CA MET A 244 -26.25 7.97 -57.56
C MET A 244 -26.77 6.93 -58.55
N PHE A 245 -26.93 7.35 -59.80
CA PHE A 245 -26.78 6.63 -61.07
C PHE A 245 -27.62 7.36 -62.11
N LYS A 246 -27.00 8.34 -62.77
CA LYS A 246 -27.56 8.99 -63.95
C LYS A 246 -26.46 9.12 -64.97
N GLU A 247 -26.26 8.07 -65.77
CA GLU A 247 -25.51 8.20 -67.00
C GLU A 247 -25.96 7.19 -68.08
N SER A 248 -26.38 7.78 -69.20
CA SER A 248 -26.42 7.31 -70.58
C SER A 248 -27.24 6.06 -70.95
N ALA A 249 -28.42 6.31 -71.52
CA ALA A 249 -28.83 5.66 -72.76
C ALA A 249 -29.75 6.62 -73.53
N THR A 250 -29.24 7.16 -74.64
CA THR A 250 -30.02 7.89 -75.64
C THR A 250 -30.80 6.88 -76.47
N THR A 251 -32.04 6.61 -76.08
CA THR A 251 -33.05 5.96 -76.92
C THR A 251 -34.17 6.97 -77.16
N GLU A 252 -34.64 7.04 -78.40
CA GLU A 252 -35.57 8.03 -78.95
C GLU A 252 -36.71 8.41 -77.97
N ASP A 253 -36.93 9.72 -77.82
CA ASP A 253 -37.89 10.36 -76.91
C ASP A 253 -39.34 9.90 -77.17
N ALA A 254 -39.70 8.71 -76.67
CA ALA A 254 -41.09 8.36 -76.45
C ALA A 254 -41.62 9.27 -75.34
N VAL A 255 -42.65 10.07 -75.67
CA VAL A 255 -43.37 10.92 -74.72
C VAL A 255 -43.79 10.05 -73.51
N PRO A 256 -43.54 10.47 -72.25
CA PRO A 256 -43.77 9.65 -71.04
C PRO A 256 -45.15 8.96 -71.01
N GLU A 257 -46.17 9.66 -71.50
CA GLU A 257 -47.55 9.21 -71.63
C GLU A 257 -47.70 8.07 -72.65
N VAL A 258 -46.95 8.11 -73.74
CA VAL A 258 -46.93 7.06 -74.77
C VAL A 258 -46.22 5.82 -74.24
N ALA A 259 -45.07 5.97 -73.59
CA ALA A 259 -44.34 4.86 -72.98
C ALA A 259 -45.21 4.15 -71.90
N MET A 260 -45.89 4.93 -71.06
CA MET A 260 -46.83 4.40 -70.06
C MET A 260 -48.03 3.69 -70.71
N ALA A 261 -48.59 4.25 -71.78
CA ALA A 261 -49.70 3.63 -72.51
C ALA A 261 -49.29 2.32 -73.20
N GLU A 262 -48.06 2.23 -73.71
CA GLU A 262 -47.50 1.02 -74.30
C GLU A 262 -47.30 -0.09 -73.27
N ASP A 263 -46.72 0.23 -72.10
CA ASP A 263 -46.57 -0.72 -70.99
C ASP A 263 -47.94 -1.18 -70.47
N PHE A 264 -48.90 -0.27 -70.32
CA PHE A 264 -50.27 -0.60 -69.92
C PHE A 264 -50.97 -1.51 -70.93
N LYS A 265 -50.82 -1.23 -72.23
CA LYS A 265 -51.32 -2.08 -73.32
C LYS A 265 -50.70 -3.48 -73.26
N ARG A 266 -49.41 -3.58 -72.94
CA ARG A 266 -48.70 -4.87 -72.80
C ARG A 266 -49.25 -5.68 -71.62
N LEU A 267 -49.45 -5.06 -70.47
CA LEU A 267 -50.07 -5.68 -69.30
C LEU A 267 -51.47 -6.21 -69.61
N LEU A 268 -52.32 -5.39 -70.25
CA LEU A 268 -53.65 -5.83 -70.66
C LEU A 268 -53.59 -7.01 -71.63
N ALA A 269 -52.65 -7.03 -72.57
CA ALA A 269 -52.48 -8.12 -73.51
C ALA A 269 -52.03 -9.45 -72.86
N ALA A 270 -51.26 -9.38 -71.77
CA ALA A 270 -50.81 -10.55 -71.02
C ALA A 270 -51.94 -11.20 -70.19
N LEU A 271 -53.03 -10.48 -69.92
CA LEU A 271 -54.13 -10.99 -69.11
C LEU A 271 -55.13 -11.84 -69.92
N PRO A 272 -55.71 -12.91 -69.31
CA PRO A 272 -56.83 -13.64 -69.88
C PRO A 272 -57.99 -12.69 -70.22
N PRO A 273 -58.72 -12.96 -71.32
CA PRO A 273 -59.78 -12.07 -71.81
C PRO A 273 -60.90 -11.83 -70.78
N GLU A 274 -61.13 -12.78 -69.86
CA GLU A 274 -62.08 -12.65 -68.75
C GLU A 274 -61.65 -11.55 -67.77
N LYS A 275 -60.37 -11.50 -67.41
CA LYS A 275 -59.82 -10.49 -66.50
C LYS A 275 -59.75 -9.10 -67.14
N ARG A 276 -59.46 -9.03 -68.45
CA ARG A 276 -59.51 -7.78 -69.22
C ARG A 276 -60.90 -7.15 -69.20
N LYS A 277 -61.96 -7.95 -69.29
CA LYS A 277 -63.35 -7.46 -69.23
C LYS A 277 -63.71 -6.89 -67.86
N ILE A 278 -63.19 -7.48 -66.79
CA ILE A 278 -63.39 -7.00 -65.43
C ILE A 278 -62.65 -5.68 -65.23
N ILE A 279 -61.36 -5.63 -65.56
CA ILE A 279 -60.56 -4.40 -65.46
C ILE A 279 -61.14 -3.28 -66.34
N GLY A 280 -61.57 -3.61 -67.56
CA GLY A 280 -62.25 -2.66 -68.44
C GLY A 280 -63.57 -2.15 -67.86
N LYS A 281 -64.29 -2.95 -67.08
CA LYS A 281 -65.53 -2.55 -66.40
C LYS A 281 -65.26 -1.64 -65.20
N ASP A 282 -64.21 -1.93 -64.43
CA ASP A 282 -63.82 -1.13 -63.26
C ASP A 282 -63.19 0.21 -63.67
N LEU A 283 -62.34 0.21 -64.72
CA LEU A 283 -61.79 1.45 -65.30
C LEU A 283 -62.88 2.33 -65.91
N MET A 284 -63.93 1.72 -66.47
CA MET A 284 -65.09 2.47 -66.98
C MET A 284 -65.84 3.17 -65.84
N GLY A 285 -65.91 2.55 -64.66
CA GLY A 285 -66.42 3.20 -63.44
C GLY A 285 -65.53 4.36 -62.94
N LEU A 286 -64.20 4.25 -63.08
CA LEU A 286 -63.26 5.31 -62.72
C LEU A 286 -63.28 6.49 -63.71
N ILE A 287 -63.46 6.21 -65.01
CA ILE A 287 -63.58 7.23 -66.08
C ILE A 287 -64.93 7.97 -65.98
N ASP A 288 -65.99 7.29 -65.52
CA ASP A 288 -67.31 7.90 -65.28
C ASP A 288 -67.43 8.62 -63.92
N GLY A 289 -66.37 8.63 -63.11
CA GLY A 289 -66.19 9.59 -62.00
C GLY A 289 -67.01 9.35 -60.74
N ASP A 290 -67.39 8.10 -60.40
CA ASP A 290 -68.36 7.82 -59.32
C ASP A 290 -67.84 6.97 -58.14
N GLU A 291 -66.52 6.81 -57.95
CA GLU A 291 -65.97 6.13 -56.76
C GLU A 291 -64.98 7.02 -55.99
N VAL A 292 -65.54 7.97 -55.24
CA VAL A 292 -64.87 8.57 -54.07
C VAL A 292 -65.75 8.30 -52.85
N GLN A 293 -65.66 7.09 -52.28
CA GLN A 293 -66.02 6.76 -50.89
C GLN A 293 -66.17 5.25 -50.76
N ARG A 294 -65.12 4.56 -50.29
CA ARG A 294 -65.18 3.28 -49.55
C ARG A 294 -63.77 2.71 -49.36
N MET A 295 -62.94 3.38 -48.56
CA MET A 295 -61.85 2.74 -47.81
C MET A 295 -61.54 3.60 -46.57
N GLN A 296 -62.52 3.71 -45.69
CA GLN A 296 -62.33 4.01 -44.27
C GLN A 296 -63.07 2.89 -43.56
N ASP A 297 -62.35 1.84 -43.19
CA ASP A 297 -62.70 0.86 -42.16
C ASP A 297 -61.67 -0.27 -42.26
N ASP A 298 -60.53 -0.07 -41.60
CA ASP A 298 -59.71 -1.14 -40.99
C ASP A 298 -58.53 -0.48 -40.26
N VAL A 299 -58.81 0.04 -39.07
CA VAL A 299 -57.80 0.17 -38.01
C VAL A 299 -58.42 -0.32 -36.71
N PRO A 300 -58.18 -1.57 -36.32
CA PRO A 300 -58.19 -1.93 -34.91
C PRO A 300 -56.87 -2.62 -34.53
N GLN A 301 -56.16 -2.03 -33.57
CA GLN A 301 -55.08 -2.54 -32.71
C GLN A 301 -53.86 -1.62 -32.74
N SER A 302 -53.84 -0.62 -31.85
CA SER A 302 -52.60 0.12 -31.52
C SER A 302 -52.68 0.85 -30.17
N LEU A 303 -53.85 0.95 -29.53
CA LEU A 303 -53.96 1.69 -28.26
C LEU A 303 -53.62 0.83 -27.03
N GLU A 304 -53.88 -0.48 -27.06
CA GLU A 304 -53.50 -1.38 -25.95
C GLU A 304 -51.98 -1.65 -25.93
N ASP A 305 -51.35 -1.80 -27.10
CA ASP A 305 -49.90 -1.98 -27.20
C ASP A 305 -49.15 -0.69 -26.83
N GLN A 306 -49.65 0.48 -27.21
CA GLN A 306 -49.09 1.77 -26.75
C GLN A 306 -49.27 1.97 -25.25
N GLN A 307 -50.36 1.51 -24.64
CA GLN A 307 -50.54 1.60 -23.19
C GLN A 307 -49.59 0.66 -22.44
N GLN A 308 -49.34 -0.55 -22.96
CA GLN A 308 -48.36 -1.47 -22.37
C GLN A 308 -46.92 -0.94 -22.49
N GLU A 309 -46.56 -0.32 -23.62
CA GLU A 309 -45.25 0.33 -23.76
C GLU A 309 -45.09 1.51 -22.80
N ILE A 310 -46.13 2.32 -22.57
CA ILE A 310 -46.09 3.43 -21.62
C ILE A 310 -45.92 2.92 -20.18
N GLU A 311 -46.64 1.88 -19.78
CA GLU A 311 -46.49 1.26 -18.45
C GLU A 311 -45.10 0.62 -18.27
N GLU A 312 -44.55 0.01 -19.32
CA GLU A 312 -43.20 -0.57 -19.27
C GLU A 312 -42.11 0.52 -19.17
N ILE A 313 -42.28 1.64 -19.88
CA ILE A 313 -41.38 2.79 -19.78
C ILE A 313 -41.43 3.40 -18.38
N GLU A 314 -42.60 3.56 -17.77
CA GLU A 314 -42.72 4.06 -16.39
C GLU A 314 -42.07 3.12 -15.37
N ARG A 315 -42.21 1.79 -15.57
CA ARG A 315 -41.54 0.79 -14.72
C ARG A 315 -40.02 0.92 -14.80
N LEU A 316 -39.48 1.02 -16.02
CA LEU A 316 -38.05 1.16 -16.26
C LEU A 316 -37.50 2.48 -15.71
N GLN A 317 -38.26 3.58 -15.81
CA GLN A 317 -37.89 4.86 -15.21
C GLN A 317 -37.84 4.79 -13.67
N GLY A 318 -38.79 4.10 -13.04
CA GLY A 318 -38.79 3.89 -11.59
C GLY A 318 -37.62 3.01 -11.13
N GLU A 319 -37.20 2.03 -11.94
CA GLU A 319 -36.03 1.20 -11.65
C GLU A 319 -34.72 1.98 -11.79
N LEU A 320 -34.60 2.83 -12.82
CA LEU A 320 -33.45 3.72 -12.99
C LEU A 320 -33.30 4.70 -11.82
N GLN A 321 -34.39 5.30 -11.33
CA GLN A 321 -34.32 6.19 -10.16
C GLN A 321 -33.79 5.48 -8.91
N LYS A 322 -34.22 4.23 -8.65
CA LYS A 322 -33.70 3.42 -7.54
C LYS A 322 -32.21 3.10 -7.69
N GLN A 323 -31.77 2.81 -8.91
CA GLN A 323 -30.36 2.56 -9.20
C GLN A 323 -29.52 3.83 -9.03
N GLU A 324 -30.01 5.00 -9.45
CA GLU A 324 -29.34 6.29 -9.25
C GLU A 324 -29.20 6.65 -7.77
N GLU A 325 -30.24 6.44 -6.97
CA GLU A 325 -30.17 6.64 -5.51
C GLU A 325 -29.15 5.70 -4.86
N HIS A 326 -29.10 4.45 -5.30
CA HIS A 326 -28.14 3.46 -4.81
C HIS A 326 -26.70 3.85 -5.18
N ILE A 327 -26.46 4.26 -6.42
CA ILE A 327 -25.16 4.76 -6.88
C ILE A 327 -24.74 6.00 -6.09
N LYS A 328 -25.68 6.91 -5.80
CA LYS A 328 -25.40 8.11 -5.01
C LYS A 328 -24.99 7.77 -3.57
N LYS A 329 -25.61 6.75 -2.97
CA LYS A 329 -25.24 6.25 -1.64
C LYS A 329 -23.84 5.64 -1.63
N LEU A 330 -23.53 4.78 -2.61
CA LEU A 330 -22.21 4.16 -2.76
C LEU A 330 -21.10 5.20 -2.97
N LYS A 331 -21.34 6.23 -3.79
CA LYS A 331 -20.37 7.32 -3.98
C LYS A 331 -20.07 8.07 -2.69
N LEU A 332 -21.07 8.25 -1.82
CA LEU A 332 -20.90 8.93 -0.55
C LEU A 332 -20.10 8.08 0.45
N GLU A 333 -20.32 6.76 0.44
CA GLU A 333 -19.54 5.80 1.23
C GLU A 333 -18.08 5.71 0.78
N ILE A 334 -17.83 5.68 -0.53
CA ILE A 334 -16.46 5.73 -1.09
C ILE A 334 -15.75 7.02 -0.68
N ALA A 335 -16.41 8.18 -0.80
CA ALA A 335 -15.82 9.45 -0.40
C ALA A 335 -15.46 9.49 1.10
N GLN A 336 -16.28 8.89 1.96
CA GLN A 336 -15.97 8.77 3.40
C GLN A 336 -14.73 7.88 3.64
N ILE A 337 -14.63 6.75 2.93
CA ILE A 337 -13.47 5.85 3.04
C ILE A 337 -12.20 6.53 2.53
N GLU A 338 -12.26 7.26 1.41
CA GLU A 338 -11.13 8.01 0.86
C GLU A 338 -10.66 9.11 1.82
N THR A 339 -11.58 9.82 2.48
CA THR A 339 -11.22 10.83 3.49
C THR A 339 -10.65 10.21 4.77
N ALA A 340 -11.07 9.00 5.14
CA ALA A 340 -10.56 8.30 6.31
C ALA A 340 -9.18 7.64 6.07
N ASN A 341 -8.86 7.31 4.82
CA ASN A 341 -7.61 6.66 4.42
C ASN A 341 -6.55 7.61 3.86
N LEU A 342 -6.79 8.93 3.84
CA LEU A 342 -5.76 9.91 3.53
C LEU A 342 -4.70 9.89 4.65
N PRO A 343 -3.43 9.54 4.35
CA PRO A 343 -2.35 9.57 5.33
C PRO A 343 -2.19 10.99 5.85
N ASN A 344 -2.12 11.13 7.17
CA ASN A 344 -1.94 12.41 7.87
C ASN A 344 -0.47 12.91 7.77
N ASP A 345 0.12 12.87 6.57
CA ASP A 345 1.55 13.12 6.31
C ASP A 345 1.86 14.61 5.98
N LEU A 346 1.00 15.55 6.41
CA LEU A 346 1.21 16.99 6.16
C LEU A 346 1.53 17.83 7.40
N ASP A 347 1.81 17.21 8.55
CA ASP A 347 2.15 17.94 9.80
C ASP A 347 3.64 17.84 10.21
N HIS A 348 4.54 17.33 9.37
CA HIS A 348 5.97 17.19 9.72
C HIS A 348 6.97 17.94 8.82
N ALA A 349 6.52 18.89 7.98
CA ALA A 349 7.41 19.59 7.05
C ALA A 349 7.72 21.07 7.39
N ALA A 350 7.38 21.57 8.59
CA ALA A 350 7.46 23.02 8.88
C ALA A 350 8.47 23.47 9.96
N GLU A 351 9.19 22.58 10.64
CA GLU A 351 10.13 23.00 11.70
C GLU A 351 11.42 22.17 11.69
N ASP A 352 12.28 22.38 10.69
CA ASP A 352 13.72 22.04 10.76
C ASP A 352 14.51 22.85 9.73
N GLU A 353 14.35 24.19 9.77
CA GLU A 353 15.32 25.14 9.21
C GLU A 353 15.94 25.94 10.35
N GLU A 354 16.95 25.41 11.05
CA GLU A 354 18.03 26.24 11.58
C GLU A 354 19.24 25.40 12.02
N GLN A 355 20.43 25.86 11.60
CA GLN A 355 21.78 25.48 12.07
C GLN A 355 22.46 24.27 11.40
N SER A 356 22.93 24.49 10.16
CA SER A 356 24.11 23.80 9.63
C SER A 356 25.33 24.73 9.73
N PRO A 357 26.41 24.36 10.45
CA PRO A 357 27.62 25.16 10.53
C PRO A 357 28.48 25.00 9.26
N TYR A 358 28.74 26.14 8.66
CA TYR A 358 29.71 26.42 7.60
C TYR A 358 31.06 25.71 7.80
N VAL A 359 31.43 24.82 6.87
CA VAL A 359 32.80 24.30 6.72
C VAL A 359 33.37 24.81 5.40
N PRO A 360 34.38 25.69 5.41
CA PRO A 360 34.99 26.21 4.18
C PRO A 360 36.08 25.27 3.66
N GLY A 361 35.98 24.94 2.37
CA GLY A 361 37.12 24.82 1.46
C GLY A 361 37.93 23.52 1.52
N THR A 362 37.79 22.69 0.50
CA THR A 362 38.99 22.19 -0.20
C THR A 362 38.77 22.20 -1.70
N ASP A 363 39.76 22.81 -2.34
CA ASP A 363 39.90 23.09 -3.75
C ASP A 363 40.00 21.83 -4.63
N HIS A 364 39.53 22.03 -5.86
CA HIS A 364 40.11 21.56 -7.11
C HIS A 364 41.18 20.44 -7.06
N ARG A 365 40.90 19.36 -7.80
CA ARG A 365 41.67 19.09 -9.03
C ARG A 365 40.93 18.12 -9.97
N HIS A 366 40.62 18.65 -11.14
CA HIS A 366 40.52 17.87 -12.38
C HIS A 366 41.79 17.05 -12.56
N ASP A 367 41.65 15.78 -12.91
CA ASP A 367 42.62 15.14 -13.79
C ASP A 367 41.91 14.15 -14.73
N THR A 368 41.70 14.63 -15.95
CA THR A 368 41.38 13.82 -17.12
C THR A 368 42.71 13.32 -17.68
N THR A 369 43.01 12.03 -17.57
CA THR A 369 44.04 11.43 -18.43
C THR A 369 43.58 10.10 -18.98
N SER A 370 43.41 10.12 -20.30
CA SER A 370 43.28 9.01 -21.22
C SER A 370 44.48 8.06 -21.13
N HIS A 371 44.25 6.74 -21.20
CA HIS A 371 45.22 5.88 -21.87
C HIS A 371 44.58 4.63 -22.48
N ASP A 372 44.55 4.63 -23.82
CA ASP A 372 44.58 3.45 -24.68
C ASP A 372 45.83 2.58 -24.43
N ARG A 373 45.62 1.26 -24.35
CA ARG A 373 46.42 0.16 -24.95
C ARG A 373 45.86 -1.16 -24.42
N ALA A 374 45.22 -2.03 -25.19
CA ALA A 374 45.72 -2.85 -26.30
C ALA A 374 46.86 -3.81 -25.91
N GLU A 375 46.62 -5.08 -26.26
CA GLU A 375 47.54 -6.23 -26.34
C GLU A 375 47.89 -6.92 -25.01
N SER A 376 48.12 -8.23 -24.93
CA SER A 376 47.92 -9.41 -25.77
C SER A 376 48.64 -10.55 -25.02
N SER A 377 48.11 -11.77 -25.16
CA SER A 377 48.83 -13.04 -25.05
C SER A 377 49.22 -13.58 -23.67
N GLY A 378 48.89 -14.87 -23.50
CA GLY A 378 49.44 -15.75 -22.46
C GLY A 378 48.47 -16.82 -22.04
#